data_AF-A0A658NMP8-F1
#
_entry.id   AF-A0A658NMP8-F1
#
_cell.length_a   1.000
_cell.length_b   1.000
_cell.length_c   1.000
_cell.angle_alpha   90.00
_cell.angle_beta   90.00
_cell.angle_gamma   90.00
#
_symmetry.space_group_name_H-M   'P 1'
#
loop_
_entity.id
_entity.type
_entity.pdbx_description
1 polymer ?
#
loop_
_entity_poly.entity_id
_entity_poly.type
_entity_poly.pdbx_seq_one_letter_code
_entity_poly.pdbx_strand_id
1 'polypeptide(L)'
;MPQDLVRRIVVTVDNLPRKSYAQRLSPLKPVPGAFAVAGSGAQMKIAPQNAARYTPLVRAFDAINSEKLVALYVRFYPLFQEAYREQGYP
;
A
#
# COMPACT_ATOMS: atom_id res chain seq x y z
N MET A 1 -5.52 11.44 17.55
CA MET A 1 -4.62 10.38 17.02
C MET A 1 -5.28 9.33 16.09
N PRO A 2 -6.40 9.60 15.36
CA PRO A 2 -6.76 8.81 14.15
C PRO A 2 -6.52 9.53 12.80
N GLN A 3 -6.44 10.88 12.82
CA GLN A 3 -6.38 11.71 11.61
C GLN A 3 -5.11 11.51 10.78
N ASP A 4 -3.96 11.28 11.43
CA ASP A 4 -2.69 11.06 10.73
C ASP A 4 -2.65 9.78 9.90
N LEU A 5 -3.40 8.74 10.30
CA LEU A 5 -3.43 7.47 9.57
C LEU A 5 -4.20 7.62 8.26
N VAL A 6 -5.37 8.30 8.30
CA VAL A 6 -6.19 8.59 7.11
C VAL A 6 -5.40 9.43 6.12
N ARG A 7 -4.73 10.48 6.60
CA ARG A 7 -3.90 11.35 5.75
C ARG A 7 -2.77 10.59 5.06
N ARG A 8 -2.07 9.70 5.77
CA ARG A 8 -1.00 8.87 5.18
C ARG A 8 -1.52 7.89 4.12
N ILE A 9 -2.71 7.32 4.33
CA ILE A 9 -3.36 6.43 3.35
C ILE A 9 -3.68 7.22 2.07
N VAL A 10 -4.32 8.39 2.18
CA VAL A 10 -4.67 9.23 1.01
C VAL A 10 -3.42 9.65 0.24
N VAL A 11 -2.39 10.15 0.92
CA VAL A 11 -1.11 10.53 0.28
C VAL A 11 -0.47 9.34 -0.44
N THR A 12 -0.53 8.15 0.14
CA THR A 12 0.08 6.96 -0.49
C THR A 12 -0.71 6.55 -1.74
N VAL A 13 -2.04 6.54 -1.67
CA VAL A 13 -2.94 6.23 -2.80
C VAL A 13 -2.81 7.26 -3.93
N ASP A 14 -2.74 8.56 -3.62
CA ASP A 14 -2.57 9.61 -4.63
C ASP A 14 -1.19 9.59 -5.29
N ASN A 15 -0.15 9.15 -4.58
CA ASN A 15 1.20 9.06 -5.14
C ASN A 15 1.49 7.74 -5.89
N LEU A 16 0.60 6.74 -5.83
CA LEU A 16 0.74 5.46 -6.54
C LEU A 16 0.83 5.59 -8.09
N PRO A 17 0.11 6.51 -8.76
CA PRO A 17 0.25 6.74 -10.21
C PRO A 17 1.53 7.49 -10.59
N ARG A 18 2.22 8.14 -9.64
CA ARG A 18 3.46 8.86 -9.93
C ARG A 18 4.59 7.85 -10.11
N LYS A 19 5.50 8.14 -11.06
CA LYS A 19 6.64 7.27 -11.43
C LYS A 19 7.57 6.84 -10.28
N SER A 20 7.45 7.45 -9.08
CA SER A 20 8.29 7.17 -7.92
C SER A 20 7.44 6.89 -6.69
N TYR A 21 7.48 5.64 -6.22
CA TYR A 21 6.88 5.24 -4.95
C TYR A 21 7.81 5.65 -3.80
N ALA A 22 7.44 6.69 -3.05
CA ALA A 22 8.18 7.13 -1.88
C ALA A 22 7.97 6.14 -0.71
N GLN A 23 8.80 5.10 -0.64
CA GLN A 23 8.77 4.07 0.42
C GLN A 23 8.70 4.65 1.85
N ARG A 24 9.25 5.85 2.07
CA ARG A 24 9.22 6.55 3.36
C ARG A 24 7.83 7.00 3.81
N LEU A 25 6.88 7.16 2.88
CA LEU A 25 5.50 7.57 3.17
C LEU A 25 4.56 6.37 3.30
N SER A 26 5.04 5.14 3.08
CA SER A 26 4.21 3.95 3.15
C SER A 26 3.66 3.74 4.57
N PRO A 27 2.34 3.51 4.72
CA PRO A 27 1.74 3.17 6.01
C PRO A 27 2.05 1.71 6.40
N LEU A 28 2.60 0.91 5.48
CA LEU A 28 2.95 -0.49 5.71
C LEU A 28 4.44 -0.62 6.01
N LYS A 29 4.79 -1.52 6.94
CA LYS A 29 6.19 -1.89 7.17
C LYS A 29 6.73 -2.56 5.89
N PRO A 30 7.97 -2.27 5.47
CA PRO A 30 8.61 -2.96 4.37
C PRO A 30 8.58 -4.47 4.61
N VAL A 31 8.24 -5.23 3.57
CA VAL A 31 8.22 -6.69 3.65
C VAL A 31 9.63 -7.19 3.95
N PRO A 32 9.85 -7.95 5.04
CA PRO A 32 11.17 -8.41 5.42
C PRO A 32 11.83 -9.24 4.30
N GLY A 33 13.16 -9.18 4.25
CA GLY A 33 13.98 -9.84 3.23
C GLY A 33 14.45 -8.91 2.12
N ALA A 34 15.59 -9.23 1.51
CA ALA A 34 16.13 -8.50 0.36
C ALA A 34 15.34 -8.85 -0.92
N PHE A 35 15.27 -7.92 -1.85
CA PHE A 35 14.77 -8.20 -3.19
C PHE A 35 15.72 -9.17 -3.90
N ALA A 36 15.21 -10.31 -4.32
CA ALA A 36 16.01 -11.35 -4.96
C ALA A 36 15.96 -11.22 -6.49
N VAL A 37 17.11 -11.30 -7.14
CA VAL A 37 17.23 -11.42 -8.59
C VAL A 37 17.81 -12.78 -8.93
N ALA A 38 17.29 -13.40 -9.99
CA ALA A 38 17.77 -14.66 -10.52
C ALA A 38 18.49 -14.41 -11.86
N GLY A 39 19.55 -15.16 -12.12
CA GLY A 39 20.39 -15.02 -13.32
C GLY A 39 21.61 -14.11 -13.11
N SER A 40 22.42 -13.97 -14.15
CA SER A 40 23.66 -13.18 -14.16
C SER A 40 23.73 -12.28 -15.39
N GLY A 41 24.40 -11.12 -15.27
CA GLY A 41 24.62 -10.22 -16.39
C GLY A 41 23.32 -9.68 -17.00
N ALA A 42 23.19 -9.77 -18.32
CA ALA A 42 22.04 -9.26 -19.06
C ALA A 42 20.75 -10.09 -18.86
N GLN A 43 20.82 -11.26 -18.22
CA GLN A 43 19.67 -12.14 -17.96
C GLN A 43 19.12 -12.04 -16.52
N MET A 44 19.47 -10.98 -15.77
CA MET A 44 18.86 -10.76 -14.45
C MET A 44 17.34 -10.60 -14.58
N LYS A 45 16.61 -11.47 -13.89
CA LYS A 45 15.14 -11.45 -13.79
C LYS A 45 14.73 -11.38 -12.32
N ILE A 46 13.51 -10.93 -12.08
CA ILE A 46 12.91 -10.95 -10.74
C ILE A 46 12.80 -12.41 -10.31
N ALA A 47 13.39 -12.74 -9.17
CA ALA A 47 13.39 -14.12 -8.69
C ALA A 47 11.99 -14.51 -8.18
N PRO A 48 11.51 -15.74 -8.43
CA PRO A 48 10.19 -16.19 -8.00
C PRO A 48 10.02 -16.19 -6.47
N GLN A 49 11.12 -16.27 -5.71
CA GLN A 49 11.15 -16.18 -4.25
C GLN A 49 10.61 -14.85 -3.73
N ASN A 50 10.57 -13.79 -4.55
CA ASN A 50 9.93 -12.54 -4.16
C ASN A 50 8.43 -12.69 -3.92
N ALA A 51 7.74 -13.63 -4.61
CA ALA A 51 6.32 -13.86 -4.38
C ALA A 51 6.04 -14.37 -2.96
N ALA A 52 6.90 -15.24 -2.42
CA ALA A 52 6.78 -15.79 -1.07
C ALA A 52 6.90 -14.71 0.02
N ARG A 53 7.59 -13.60 -0.27
CA ARG A 53 7.72 -12.48 0.67
C ARG A 53 6.36 -11.84 0.98
N TYR A 54 5.44 -11.83 0.01
CA TYR A 54 4.11 -11.24 0.17
C TYR A 54 3.07 -12.19 0.76
N THR A 55 3.40 -13.47 0.96
CA THR A 55 2.46 -14.47 1.51
C THR A 55 1.80 -14.04 2.83
N PRO A 56 2.51 -13.44 3.81
CA PRO A 56 1.86 -12.99 5.04
C PRO A 56 0.83 -11.87 4.80
N LEU A 57 1.12 -10.95 3.87
CA LEU A 57 0.20 -9.88 3.48
C LEU A 57 -1.03 -10.45 2.76
N VAL A 58 -0.83 -11.33 1.78
CA VAL A 58 -1.95 -11.96 1.05
C VAL A 58 -2.86 -12.73 2.00
N ARG A 59 -2.29 -13.54 2.91
CA ARG A 59 -3.08 -14.26 3.92
C ARG A 59 -3.85 -13.33 4.86
N ALA A 60 -3.24 -12.21 5.25
CA ALA A 60 -3.92 -11.22 6.06
C ALA A 60 -5.09 -10.58 5.29
N PHE A 61 -4.91 -10.28 4.01
CA PHE A 61 -5.98 -9.78 3.14
C PHE A 61 -7.10 -10.79 2.95
N ASP A 62 -6.78 -12.06 2.68
CA ASP A 62 -7.76 -13.14 2.52
C ASP A 62 -8.59 -13.38 3.80
N ALA A 63 -8.01 -13.11 4.97
CA ALA A 63 -8.69 -13.25 6.25
C ALA A 63 -9.65 -12.08 6.57
N ILE A 64 -9.62 -10.99 5.80
CA ILE A 64 -10.50 -9.84 6.03
C ILE A 64 -11.89 -10.12 5.48
N ASN A 65 -12.92 -9.86 6.29
CA ASN A 65 -14.29 -9.86 5.82
C ASN A 65 -14.54 -8.62 4.94
N SER A 66 -14.78 -8.83 3.65
CA SER A 66 -14.95 -7.77 2.65
C SER A 66 -16.13 -6.85 2.97
N GLU A 67 -17.26 -7.37 3.45
CA GLU A 67 -18.43 -6.56 3.79
C GLU A 67 -18.15 -5.57 4.91
N LYS A 68 -17.46 -6.05 5.97
CA LYS A 68 -17.02 -5.19 7.08
C LYS A 68 -16.00 -4.15 6.62
N LEU A 69 -15.10 -4.50 5.70
CA LEU A 69 -14.13 -3.56 5.13
C LEU A 69 -14.82 -2.46 4.33
N VAL A 70 -15.80 -2.82 3.49
CA VAL A 70 -16.60 -1.85 2.72
C VAL A 70 -17.40 -0.95 3.65
N ALA A 71 -18.06 -1.50 4.66
CA ALA A 71 -18.80 -0.71 5.65
C ALA A 71 -17.89 0.29 6.38
N LEU A 72 -16.65 -0.12 6.71
CA LEU A 72 -15.66 0.76 7.31
C LEU A 72 -15.22 1.87 6.35
N TYR A 73 -14.98 1.53 5.08
CA TYR A 73 -14.63 2.49 4.04
C TYR A 73 -15.72 3.55 3.85
N VAL A 74 -16.99 3.14 3.71
CA VAL A 74 -18.14 4.06 3.56
C VAL A 74 -18.26 4.97 4.79
N ARG A 75 -18.10 4.42 6.00
CA ARG A 75 -18.17 5.20 7.24
C ARG A 75 -17.09 6.28 7.32
N PHE A 76 -15.88 6.00 6.85
CA PHE A 76 -14.76 6.95 6.87
C PHE A 76 -14.61 7.77 5.59
N TYR A 77 -15.49 7.55 4.60
CA TYR A 77 -15.49 8.29 3.34
C TYR A 77 -15.42 9.81 3.51
N PRO A 78 -16.14 10.45 4.45
CA PRO A 78 -16.03 11.89 4.65
C PRO A 78 -14.62 12.35 5.05
N LEU A 79 -13.88 11.56 5.85
CA LEU A 79 -12.51 11.89 6.26
C LEU A 79 -11.51 11.73 5.12
N PHE A 80 -11.70 10.70 4.28
CA PHE A 80 -10.90 10.54 3.06
C PHE A 80 -11.14 11.70 2.09
N GLN A 81 -12.40 12.11 1.95
CA GLN A 81 -12.77 13.22 1.09
C GLN A 81 -12.21 14.55 1.59
N GLU A 82 -12.23 14.80 2.91
CA GLU A 82 -11.62 15.99 3.52
C GLU A 82 -10.10 16.03 3.28
N ALA A 83 -9.40 14.93 3.54
CA ALA A 83 -7.96 14.83 3.30
C ALA A 83 -7.57 14.95 1.80
N TYR A 84 -8.46 14.56 0.89
CA TYR A 84 -8.30 14.75 -0.55
C TYR A 84 -8.45 16.21 -0.96
N ARG A 85 -9.43 16.92 -0.39
CA ARG A 85 -9.61 18.37 -0.62
C ARG A 85 -8.45 19.20 -0.07
N GLU A 86 -7.91 18.83 1.09
CA GLU A 86 -6.73 19.47 1.68
C GLU A 86 -5.46 19.33 0.82
N GLN A 87 -5.43 18.40 -0.14
CA GLN A 87 -4.34 18.27 -1.11
C GLN A 87 -4.50 19.18 -2.34
N GLY A 88 -5.57 19.98 -2.42
CA GLY A 88 -5.79 20.97 -3.49
C GLY A 88 -6.64 20.49 -4.66
N TYR A 89 -7.34 19.36 -4.52
CA TYR A 89 -8.33 18.87 -5.48
C TYR A 89 -9.77 19.23 -5.01
N PRO A 90 -10.74 19.48 -5.90
CA PRO A 90 -12.12 19.78 -5.52
C PRO A 90 -12.86 18.60 -4.87
#